data_AF-A0A838YLB0-F1
#
_entry.id   AF-A0A838YLB0-F1
#
_cell.length_a   1.000
_cell.length_b   1.000
_cell.length_c   1.000
_cell.angle_alpha   90.00
_cell.angle_beta   90.00
_cell.angle_gamma   90.00
#
_symmetry.space_group_name_H-M   'P 1'
#
loop_
_entity.id
_entity.type
_entity.pdbx_description
1 polymer ?
#
loop_
_entity_poly.entity_id
_entity_poly.type
_entity_poly.pdbx_seq_one_letter_code
_entity_poly.pdbx_strand_id
1 'polypeptide(L)' 'MKKSELRKLIAEYKKIELKLKKIKDKKLQEKLGQIEHRYYHETGKMLKSDLKEIT' A
#
# COMPACT_ATOMS: atom_id res chain seq x y z
N MET A 1 3.16 8.91 -11.59
CA MET A 1 3.03 9.45 -10.21
C MET A 1 4.36 10.07 -9.76
N LYS A 2 4.36 11.22 -9.07
CA LYS A 2 5.62 11.82 -8.57
C LYS A 2 6.18 10.98 -7.41
N LYS A 3 7.51 10.98 -7.22
CA LYS A 3 8.18 10.25 -6.10
C LYS A 3 7.58 10.59 -4.72
N SER A 4 7.19 11.85 -4.51
CA SER A 4 6.53 12.30 -3.27
C SER A 4 5.16 11.65 -3.05
N GLU A 5 4.40 11.43 -4.13
CA GLU A 5 3.12 10.78 -4.06
C GLU A 5 3.26 9.28 -3.83
N LEU A 6 4.23 8.63 -4.48
CA LEU A 6 4.57 7.23 -4.22
C LEU A 6 4.89 6.99 -2.74
N ARG A 7 5.67 7.88 -2.11
CA ARG A 7 5.95 7.82 -0.67
C ARG A 7 4.68 7.96 0.18
N LYS A 8 3.75 8.84 -0.19
CA LYS A 8 2.45 8.98 0.49
C LYS A 8 1.62 7.71 0.36
N LEU A 9 1.59 7.12 -0.84
CA LEU A 9 0.87 5.88 -1.14
C LEU A 9 1.39 4.72 -0.28
N ILE A 10 2.71 4.58 -0.15
CA ILE A 10 3.35 3.59 0.71
C ILE A 10 3.04 3.84 2.19
N ALA A 11 3.10 5.10 2.65
CA ALA A 11 2.77 5.44 4.04
C ALA A 11 1.30 5.13 4.38
N GLU A 12 0.39 5.40 3.44
CA GLU A 12 -1.03 5.07 3.58
C GLU A 12 -1.25 3.55 3.66
N TYR A 13 -0.58 2.78 2.81
CA TYR A 13 -0.59 1.32 2.86
C TYR A 13 -0.19 0.79 4.24
N LYS A 14 0.99 1.19 4.75
CA LYS A 14 1.48 0.75 6.07
C LYS A 14 0.51 1.10 7.20
N LYS A 15 -0.11 2.28 7.14
CA LYS A 15 -1.10 2.73 8.13
C LYS A 15 -2.36 1.85 8.11
N ILE A 16 -2.86 1.51 6.93
CA ILE A 16 -4.04 0.65 6.77
C ILE A 16 -3.71 -0.78 7.18
N GLU A 17 -2.55 -1.31 6.79
CA GLU A 17 -2.07 -2.63 7.18
C GLU A 17 -1.98 -2.77 8.71
N LEU A 18 -1.42 -1.77 9.40
CA LEU A 18 -1.36 -1.73 10.87
C LEU A 18 -2.74 -1.69 11.52
N LYS A 19 -3.71 -0.99 10.92
CA LYS A 19 -5.10 -0.97 11.41
C LYS A 19 -5.77 -2.33 11.22
N LEU A 20 -5.56 -2.97 10.07
CA LEU A 20 -6.13 -4.29 9.76
C LEU A 20 -5.59 -5.40 10.67
N LYS A 21 -4.36 -5.28 11.17
CA LYS A 21 -3.81 -6.18 12.20
C LYS A 21 -4.61 -6.13 13.52
N LYS A 22 -5.26 -5.00 13.81
CA LYS A 22 -6.04 -4.80 15.06
C LYS A 22 -7.53 -5.02 14.86
N ILE A 23 -8.06 -4.71 13.68
CA ILE A 23 -9.49 -4.74 13.39
C ILE A 23 -9.70 -5.35 12.00
N LYS A 24 -10.51 -6.40 11.90
CA LYS A 24 -10.94 -6.94 10.60
C LYS A 24 -12.01 -6.04 10.01
N ASP A 25 -11.58 -5.05 9.23
CA ASP A 25 -12.46 -4.12 8.51
C ASP A 25 -12.38 -4.38 6.99
N LYS A 26 -13.50 -4.82 6.40
CA LYS A 26 -13.58 -5.14 4.97
C LYS A 26 -13.33 -3.92 4.08
N LYS A 27 -13.75 -2.71 4.49
CA LYS A 27 -13.51 -1.47 3.72
C LYS A 27 -12.02 -1.12 3.71
N LEU A 28 -11.34 -1.30 4.84
CA LEU A 28 -9.89 -1.09 4.90
C LEU A 28 -9.14 -2.12 4.05
N GLN A 29 -9.60 -3.37 4.02
CA GLN A 29 -9.00 -4.41 3.17
C GLN A 29 -9.18 -4.11 1.68
N GLU A 30 -10.37 -3.65 1.27
CA GLU A 30 -10.63 -3.23 -0.11
C GLU A 30 -9.78 -2.02 -0.50
N LYS A 31 -9.66 -1.03 0.39
CA LYS A 31 -8.79 0.14 0.19
C LYS A 31 -7.32 -0.24 0.04
N LEU A 32 -6.86 -1.22 0.80
CA LEU A 32 -5.50 -1.73 0.71
C LEU A 32 -5.24 -2.38 -0.66
N GLY A 33 -6.20 -3.14 -1.20
CA GLY A 33 -6.12 -3.68 -2.56
C GLY A 33 -6.11 -2.62 -3.66
N GLN A 34 -6.88 -1.53 -3.51
CA GLN A 34 -6.84 -0.39 -4.44
C GLN A 34 -5.47 0.28 -4.45
N ILE A 35 -4.82 0.42 -3.30
CA ILE A 35 -3.48 0.97 -3.18
C ILE A 35 -2.45 0.08 -3.88
N GLU A 36 -2.53 -1.24 -3.71
CA GLU A 36 -1.63 -2.19 -4.39
C GLU A 36 -1.79 -2.13 -5.91
N HIS A 37 -3.04 -2.12 -6.39
CA HIS A 37 -3.32 -2.03 -7.82
C HIS A 37 -2.80 -0.73 -8.43
N ARG A 38 -3.02 0.41 -7.75
CA ARG A 38 -2.50 1.71 -8.18
C ARG A 38 -0.96 1.73 -8.18
N TYR A 39 -0.32 1.18 -7.15
CA TYR A 39 1.14 1.12 -7.10
C TYR A 39 1.72 0.29 -8.25
N TYR A 40 1.13 -0.86 -8.52
CA TYR A 40 1.54 -1.72 -9.63
C TYR A 40 1.35 -1.03 -10.98
N HIS A 41 0.22 -0.37 -11.19
CA HIS A 41 -0.03 0.39 -12.42
C HIS A 41 1.03 1.47 -12.65
N GLU A 42 1.48 2.15 -11.60
CA GLU A 42 2.43 3.27 -11.70
C GLU A 42 3.90 2.83 -11.75
N THR A 43 4.25 1.68 -11.15
CA THR A 43 5.66 1.26 -10.96
C THR A 43 6.03 -0.04 -11.66
N GLY A 44 5.04 -0.82 -12.11
CA GLY A 44 5.23 -2.18 -12.60
C GLY A 44 5.65 -3.18 -11.53
N LYS A 45 5.71 -2.78 -10.26
CA LYS A 45 6.15 -3.62 -9.14
C LYS A 45 5.03 -3.91 -8.16
N MET A 46 5.07 -5.07 -7.52
CA MET A 46 4.20 -5.32 -6.37
C MET A 46 4.70 -4.51 -5.18
N LEU A 47 3.82 -3.70 -4.59
CA LEU A 47 4.13 -2.87 -3.42
C LEU A 47 4.66 -3.71 -2.25
N LYS A 48 4.11 -4.91 -2.03
CA LYS A 48 4.60 -5.86 -1.02
C LYS A 48 6.05 -6.29 -1.23
N SER A 49 6.47 -6.53 -2.48
CA SER A 49 7.85 -6.93 -2.78
C SER A 49 8.80 -5.77 -2.54
N ASP A 50 8.43 -4.57 -3.00
CA ASP A 50 9.22 -3.36 -2.84
C ASP A 50 9.38 -2.97 -1.36
N LEU A 51 8.34 -3.19 -0.54
CA LEU A 51 8.40 -3.01 0.92
C LEU A 51 9.35 -3.99 1.62
N LYS A 52 9.47 -5.23 1.15
CA LYS A 52 10.40 -6.22 1.68
C LYS A 52 11.85 -5.93 1.32
N GLU A 53 12.11 -5.31 0.17
CA GLU A 53 13.47 -4.87 -0.21
C GLU A 53 13.96 -3.66 0.60
N ILE A 54 13.03 -2.85 1.14
CA ILE A 54 13.35 -1.63 1.90
C ILE A 54 13.50 -1.90 3.42
N THR A 55 13.21 -3.12 3.91
CA THR A 55 13.29 -3.51 5.33
C THR A 55 14.37 -4.53 5.56
#